data_AF-I9NGK9-F1
#
_entry.id   AF-I9NGK9-F1
#
_cell.length_a   1.000
_cell.length_b   1.000
_cell.length_c   1.000
_cell.angle_alpha   90.00
_cell.angle_beta   90.00
_cell.angle_gamma   90.00
#
_symmetry.space_group_name_H-M   'P 1'
#
loop_
_entity.id
_entity.type
_entity.pdbx_description
1 polymer ?
#
loop_
_entity_poly.entity_id
_entity_poly.type
_entity_poly.pdbx_seq_one_letter_code
_entity_poly.pdbx_strand_id
1 'polypeptide(L)'
;MAKIQDDIATEKAAHEAELRTLNRPTIRDGASTPWGMAQVSRQFADCVVLHSTASHGGLHLDENANTTVHTLYRNENGFYEEDCEWAKIAHAFPHLFTNYERRLADRTLRDHYPDAYERVMGVILNGDQSHMRDRQQFERYRNDWVVISALNSDHHPDFVERIATLGGVRGEAG
;
A
#
# COMPACT_ATOMS: atom_id res chain seq x y z
N MET A 1 12.46 -4.34 -22.55
CA MET A 1 11.01 -4.60 -22.48
C MET A 1 10.70 -6.09 -22.33
N ALA A 2 11.22 -6.98 -23.18
CA ALA A 2 10.98 -8.44 -23.06
C ALA A 2 11.38 -9.05 -21.70
N LYS A 3 12.55 -8.68 -21.15
CA LYS A 3 13.03 -9.17 -19.84
C LYS A 3 12.11 -8.78 -18.66
N ILE A 4 11.60 -7.55 -18.66
CA ILE A 4 10.68 -7.05 -17.62
C ILE A 4 9.33 -7.78 -17.67
N GLN A 5 8.83 -8.06 -18.87
CA GLN A 5 7.58 -8.81 -19.04
C GLN A 5 7.70 -10.26 -18.54
N ASP A 6 8.85 -10.88 -18.77
CA ASP A 6 9.16 -12.25 -18.33
C ASP A 6 9.29 -12.35 -16.79
N ASP A 7 9.89 -11.33 -16.17
CA ASP A 7 10.00 -11.22 -14.71
C ASP A 7 8.62 -11.04 -14.04
N ILE A 8 7.73 -10.21 -14.59
CA ILE A 8 6.36 -10.01 -14.07
C ILE A 8 5.52 -11.30 -14.23
N ALA A 9 5.63 -11.97 -15.38
CA ALA A 9 4.92 -13.22 -15.62
C ALA A 9 5.35 -14.31 -14.63
N THR A 10 6.66 -14.40 -14.37
CA THR A 10 7.24 -15.34 -13.39
C THR A 10 6.76 -15.04 -11.97
N GLU A 11 6.78 -13.78 -11.56
CA GLU A 11 6.29 -13.37 -10.23
C GLU A 11 4.80 -13.66 -10.05
N LYS A 12 3.99 -13.37 -11.07
CA LYS A 12 2.55 -13.68 -11.05
C LYS A 12 2.29 -15.18 -10.95
N ALA A 13 3.02 -16.00 -11.71
CA ALA A 13 2.90 -17.45 -11.65
C ALA A 13 3.28 -18.00 -10.26
N ALA A 14 4.35 -17.49 -9.66
CA ALA A 14 4.75 -17.84 -8.30
C ALA A 14 3.68 -17.45 -7.27
N HIS A 15 3.15 -16.23 -7.37
CA HIS A 15 2.06 -15.75 -6.50
C HIS A 15 0.81 -16.62 -6.63
N GLU A 16 0.38 -16.96 -7.86
CA GLU A 16 -0.76 -17.85 -8.08
C GLU A 16 -0.52 -19.28 -7.55
N ALA A 17 0.71 -19.79 -7.67
CA ALA A 17 1.07 -21.10 -7.12
C ALA A 17 0.97 -21.10 -5.58
N GLU A 18 1.54 -20.09 -4.92
CA GLU A 18 1.45 -19.93 -3.46
C GLU A 18 -0.01 -19.74 -3.01
N LEU A 19 -0.80 -18.91 -3.70
CA LEU A 19 -2.23 -18.72 -3.41
C LEU A 19 -3.01 -20.03 -3.41
N ARG A 20 -2.71 -20.95 -4.34
CA ARG A 20 -3.37 -22.27 -4.39
C ARG A 20 -3.03 -23.16 -3.19
N THR A 21 -1.91 -22.90 -2.51
CA THR A 21 -1.55 -23.62 -1.27
C THR A 21 -2.21 -23.04 -0.03
N LEU A 22 -2.68 -21.79 -0.11
CA LEU A 22 -3.36 -21.10 0.99
C LEU A 22 -4.85 -21.43 0.93
N ASN A 23 -5.35 -22.13 1.96
CA ASN A 23 -6.77 -22.44 2.08
C ASN A 23 -7.54 -21.20 2.54
N ARG A 24 -8.07 -20.40 1.60
CA ARG A 24 -8.85 -19.18 1.88
C ARG A 24 -10.32 -19.31 1.43
N PRO A 25 -11.14 -20.17 2.07
CA PRO A 25 -12.49 -20.44 1.61
C PRO A 25 -13.41 -19.22 1.79
N THR A 26 -14.36 -19.07 0.87
CA THR A 26 -15.49 -18.15 1.07
C THR A 26 -16.36 -18.68 2.20
N ILE A 27 -16.72 -17.81 3.14
CA ILE A 27 -17.62 -18.11 4.25
C ILE A 27 -18.91 -17.30 4.11
N ARG A 28 -19.86 -17.52 5.03
CA ARG A 28 -21.15 -16.81 5.01
C ARG A 28 -20.93 -15.29 5.01
N ASP A 29 -21.72 -14.62 4.19
CA ASP A 29 -21.83 -13.17 4.09
C ASP A 29 -22.68 -12.59 5.22
N GLY A 30 -22.81 -11.26 5.26
CA GLY A 30 -23.66 -10.58 6.22
C GLY A 30 -23.01 -10.22 7.55
N ALA A 31 -21.67 -10.20 7.63
CA ALA A 31 -20.99 -9.58 8.77
C ALA A 31 -21.20 -8.05 8.72
N SER A 32 -21.47 -7.44 9.88
CA SER A 32 -21.48 -5.99 10.02
C SER A 32 -20.04 -5.50 10.13
N THR A 33 -19.64 -4.61 9.22
CA THR A 33 -18.30 -4.03 9.16
C THR A 33 -18.37 -2.50 9.20
N PRO A 34 -17.26 -1.79 9.45
CA PRO A 34 -17.21 -0.33 9.36
C PRO A 34 -17.63 0.23 7.99
N TRP A 35 -17.52 -0.59 6.93
CA TRP A 35 -17.88 -0.22 5.55
C TRP A 35 -19.27 -0.69 5.13
N GLY A 36 -20.08 -1.17 6.09
CA GLY A 36 -21.42 -1.70 5.86
C GLY A 36 -21.46 -3.23 5.91
N MET A 37 -22.52 -3.81 5.34
CA MET A 37 -22.72 -5.26 5.36
C MET A 37 -21.83 -5.95 4.35
N ALA A 38 -21.03 -6.92 4.81
CA ALA A 38 -20.16 -7.71 3.95
C ALA A 38 -20.99 -8.52 2.94
N GLN A 39 -20.62 -8.40 1.66
CA GLN A 39 -21.19 -9.18 0.55
C GLN A 39 -20.38 -10.44 0.28
N VAL A 40 -19.06 -10.36 0.53
CA VAL A 40 -18.16 -11.50 0.41
C VAL A 40 -17.27 -11.53 1.64
N SER A 41 -17.16 -12.71 2.25
CA SER A 41 -16.24 -12.97 3.35
C SER A 41 -15.32 -14.13 2.99
N ARG A 42 -14.02 -14.03 3.25
CA ARG A 42 -13.06 -15.12 3.07
C ARG A 42 -12.27 -15.35 4.34
N GLN A 43 -12.16 -16.60 4.76
CA GLN A 43 -11.39 -16.95 5.94
C GLN A 43 -9.91 -17.08 5.58
N PHE A 44 -9.03 -16.35 6.26
CA PHE A 44 -7.57 -16.49 6.13
C PHE A 44 -7.01 -17.42 7.20
N ALA A 45 -7.57 -17.33 8.41
CA ALA A 45 -7.34 -18.23 9.54
C ALA A 45 -8.58 -18.22 10.43
N ASP A 46 -8.63 -19.04 11.48
CA ASP A 46 -9.73 -19.05 12.45
C ASP A 46 -10.00 -17.66 13.05
N CYS A 47 -8.93 -16.87 13.23
CA CYS A 47 -8.98 -15.54 13.83
C CYS A 47 -8.86 -14.38 12.83
N VAL A 48 -8.76 -14.65 11.53
CA VAL A 48 -8.53 -13.62 10.49
C VAL A 48 -9.50 -13.81 9.33
N VAL A 49 -10.34 -12.81 9.08
CA VAL A 49 -11.36 -12.84 8.02
C VAL A 49 -11.26 -11.60 7.15
N LEU A 50 -11.24 -11.78 5.84
CA LEU A 50 -11.42 -10.70 4.87
C LEU A 50 -12.91 -10.48 4.67
N HIS A 51 -13.35 -9.24 4.77
CA HIS A 51 -14.70 -8.80 4.40
C HIS A 51 -14.61 -7.81 3.26
N SER A 52 -15.50 -7.97 2.27
CA SER A 52 -15.62 -7.07 1.14
C SER A 52 -17.08 -6.67 0.95
N THR A 53 -17.29 -5.38 0.72
CA THR A 53 -18.55 -4.72 0.40
C THR A 53 -18.44 -4.12 -1.01
N ALA A 54 -19.54 -3.57 -1.53
CA ALA A 54 -19.55 -2.96 -2.86
C ALA A 54 -18.65 -1.72 -2.97
N SER A 55 -18.39 -1.03 -1.85
CA SER A 55 -17.60 0.20 -1.83
C SER A 55 -16.17 -0.01 -1.33
N HIS A 56 -15.95 -1.00 -0.47
CA HIS A 56 -14.72 -1.14 0.30
C HIS A 56 -14.64 -2.51 0.97
N GLY A 57 -13.49 -2.88 1.49
CA GLY A 57 -13.29 -4.03 2.37
C GLY A 57 -12.15 -3.85 3.36
N GLY A 58 -11.81 -4.96 3.98
CA GLY A 58 -10.68 -5.04 4.88
C GLY A 58 -10.62 -6.37 5.59
N LEU A 59 -9.58 -6.55 6.39
CA LEU A 59 -9.39 -7.71 7.22
C LEU A 59 -9.85 -7.41 8.64
N HIS A 60 -10.47 -8.40 9.27
CA HIS A 60 -10.92 -8.35 10.66
C HIS A 60 -10.19 -9.42 11.46
N LEU A 61 -9.68 -9.03 12.62
CA LEU A 61 -9.08 -9.90 13.62
C LEU A 61 -10.05 -10.08 14.79
N ASP A 62 -10.11 -11.30 15.34
CA ASP A 62 -10.68 -11.45 16.68
C ASP A 62 -9.81 -10.73 17.74
N GLU A 63 -10.38 -10.53 18.93
CA GLU A 63 -9.75 -9.77 20.00
C GLU A 63 -8.36 -10.32 20.39
N ASN A 64 -8.22 -11.65 20.46
CA ASN A 64 -6.97 -12.30 20.84
C ASN A 64 -5.90 -12.12 19.76
N ALA A 65 -6.24 -12.36 18.49
CA ALA A 65 -5.32 -12.15 17.37
C ALA A 65 -4.93 -10.69 17.22
N ASN A 66 -5.84 -9.76 17.51
CA ASN A 66 -5.54 -8.33 17.47
C ASN A 66 -4.43 -7.94 18.48
N THR A 67 -4.30 -8.67 19.59
CA THR A 67 -3.20 -8.43 20.55
C THR A 67 -1.82 -8.82 20.03
N THR A 68 -1.74 -9.63 18.97
CA THR A 68 -0.47 -9.98 18.30
C THR A 68 0.05 -8.84 17.44
N VAL A 69 -0.84 -7.97 16.95
CA VAL A 69 -0.44 -6.79 16.17
C VAL A 69 0.31 -5.82 17.08
N HIS A 70 1.47 -5.34 16.61
CA HIS A 70 2.29 -4.37 17.34
C HIS A 70 1.45 -3.14 17.71
N THR A 71 1.66 -2.58 18.90
CA THR A 71 0.82 -1.49 19.44
C THR A 71 0.77 -0.26 18.52
N LEU A 72 1.88 0.07 17.86
CA LEU A 72 1.94 1.16 16.85
C LEU A 72 1.13 0.91 15.57
N TYR A 73 0.69 -0.32 15.32
CA TYR A 73 -0.12 -0.70 14.17
C TYR A 73 -1.56 -1.08 14.55
N ARG A 74 -1.81 -1.38 15.83
CA ARG A 74 -3.05 -2.03 16.26
C ARG A 74 -4.25 -1.08 16.17
N ASN A 75 -5.30 -1.52 15.48
CA ASN A 75 -6.59 -0.86 15.47
C ASN A 75 -7.46 -1.40 16.61
N GLU A 76 -8.08 -0.52 17.40
CA GLU A 76 -8.85 -0.93 18.58
C GLU A 76 -10.08 -1.78 18.24
N ASN A 77 -10.71 -1.52 17.10
CA ASN A 77 -11.91 -2.22 16.63
C ASN A 77 -11.62 -3.55 15.92
N GLY A 78 -10.34 -3.93 15.75
CA GLY A 78 -9.94 -5.16 15.05
C GLY A 78 -10.13 -5.15 13.54
N PHE A 79 -10.65 -4.07 12.94
CA PHE A 79 -10.81 -3.91 11.50
C PHE A 79 -9.65 -3.13 10.89
N TYR A 80 -9.14 -3.63 9.78
CA TYR A 80 -8.00 -3.09 9.03
C TYR A 80 -8.41 -2.94 7.57
N GLU A 81 -8.52 -1.70 7.13
CA GLU A 81 -8.81 -1.23 5.77
C GLU A 81 -7.93 -1.90 4.67
N GLU A 82 -8.51 -2.15 3.48
CA GLU A 82 -7.93 -3.00 2.42
C GLU A 82 -6.83 -2.36 1.55
N ASP A 83 -6.74 -1.04 1.44
CA ASP A 83 -5.72 -0.37 0.63
C ASP A 83 -4.39 -0.32 1.38
N CYS A 84 -4.44 0.04 2.67
CA CYS A 84 -3.24 0.37 3.45
C CYS A 84 -3.10 -0.48 4.71
N GLU A 85 -4.17 -0.69 5.47
CA GLU A 85 -4.06 -1.25 6.81
C GLU A 85 -3.92 -2.76 6.86
N TRP A 86 -4.39 -3.48 5.84
CA TRP A 86 -4.17 -4.93 5.68
C TRP A 86 -2.68 -5.31 5.80
N ALA A 87 -1.78 -4.40 5.42
CA ALA A 87 -0.35 -4.59 5.50
C ALA A 87 0.14 -4.77 6.95
N LYS A 88 -0.56 -4.17 7.93
CA LYS A 88 -0.30 -4.35 9.36
C LYS A 88 -0.56 -5.79 9.79
N ILE A 89 -1.61 -6.42 9.24
CA ILE A 89 -1.93 -7.83 9.48
C ILE A 89 -0.91 -8.73 8.76
N ALA A 90 -0.55 -8.43 7.52
CA ALA A 90 0.46 -9.18 6.80
C ALA A 90 1.84 -9.15 7.50
N HIS A 91 2.16 -8.06 8.19
CA HIS A 91 3.33 -7.98 9.05
C HIS A 91 3.20 -8.87 10.30
N ALA A 92 2.06 -8.87 10.98
CA ALA A 92 1.84 -9.66 12.19
C ALA A 92 1.68 -11.17 11.93
N PHE A 93 1.09 -11.54 10.79
CA PHE A 93 0.76 -12.92 10.41
C PHE A 93 1.31 -13.28 9.02
N PRO A 94 2.64 -13.22 8.82
CA PRO A 94 3.24 -13.33 7.48
C PRO A 94 2.94 -14.66 6.79
N HIS A 95 2.70 -15.73 7.55
CA HIS A 95 2.42 -17.07 7.02
C HIS A 95 1.02 -17.18 6.36
N LEU A 96 0.12 -16.22 6.59
CA LEU A 96 -1.19 -16.18 5.93
C LEU A 96 -1.12 -15.57 4.53
N PHE A 97 0.04 -15.04 4.14
CA PHE A 97 0.25 -14.29 2.92
C PHE A 97 1.36 -14.90 2.05
N THR A 98 1.19 -14.75 0.74
CA THR A 98 2.23 -15.09 -0.24
C THR A 98 3.43 -14.16 -0.11
N ASN A 99 4.58 -14.57 -0.62
CA ASN A 99 5.79 -13.75 -0.66
C ASN A 99 5.59 -12.45 -1.45
N TYR A 100 4.76 -12.49 -2.50
CA TYR A 100 4.37 -11.29 -3.23
C TYR A 100 3.56 -10.32 -2.36
N GLU A 101 2.50 -10.81 -1.70
CA GLU A 101 1.67 -10.00 -0.80
C GLU A 101 2.51 -9.43 0.36
N ARG A 102 3.45 -10.20 0.92
CA ARG A 102 4.36 -9.72 1.99
C ARG A 102 5.26 -8.59 1.53
N ARG A 103 5.79 -8.64 0.30
CA ARG A 103 6.60 -7.56 -0.28
C ARG A 103 5.76 -6.31 -0.54
N LEU A 104 4.52 -6.49 -0.99
CA LEU A 104 3.59 -5.38 -1.14
C LEU A 104 3.26 -4.75 0.22
N ALA A 105 2.94 -5.55 1.23
CA ALA A 105 2.69 -5.09 2.58
C ALA A 105 3.86 -4.30 3.17
N ASP A 106 5.10 -4.78 3.02
CA ASP A 106 6.29 -4.05 3.45
C ASP A 106 6.40 -2.67 2.79
N ARG A 107 6.20 -2.60 1.46
CA ARG A 107 6.18 -1.33 0.74
C ARG A 107 5.06 -0.42 1.24
N THR A 108 3.84 -0.94 1.36
CA THR A 108 2.68 -0.19 1.85
C THR A 108 2.94 0.39 3.25
N LEU A 109 3.55 -0.38 4.17
CA LEU A 109 3.90 0.14 5.50
C LEU A 109 4.94 1.25 5.44
N ARG A 110 5.98 1.11 4.60
CA ARG A 110 6.99 2.17 4.39
C ARG A 110 6.38 3.42 3.79
N ASP A 111 5.47 3.28 2.84
CA ASP A 111 4.89 4.40 2.10
C ASP A 111 3.79 5.12 2.90
N HIS A 112 2.94 4.39 3.63
CA HIS A 112 1.77 4.98 4.31
C HIS A 112 1.97 5.16 5.82
N TYR A 113 2.87 4.40 6.45
CA TYR A 113 3.11 4.43 7.90
C TYR A 113 4.61 4.49 8.26
N PRO A 114 5.45 5.34 7.62
CA PRO A 114 6.91 5.34 7.77
C PRO A 114 7.36 5.56 9.22
N ASP A 115 6.71 6.47 9.96
CA ASP A 115 7.08 6.71 11.37
C ASP A 115 6.83 5.49 12.26
N ALA A 116 5.74 4.75 12.02
CA ALA A 116 5.45 3.52 12.74
C ALA A 116 6.39 2.40 12.28
N TYR A 117 6.63 2.29 10.97
CA TYR A 117 7.56 1.33 10.37
C TYR A 117 8.97 1.46 10.92
N GLU A 118 9.53 2.66 10.93
CA GLU A 118 10.87 2.94 11.47
C GLU A 118 11.00 2.52 12.93
N ARG A 119 9.98 2.79 13.76
CA ARG A 119 9.96 2.39 15.17
C ARG A 119 9.81 0.89 15.36
N VAL A 120 8.94 0.23 14.59
CA VAL A 120 8.70 -1.22 14.68
C VAL A 120 9.91 -2.00 14.19
N MET A 121 10.54 -1.55 13.10
CA MET A 121 11.65 -2.24 12.45
C MET A 121 13.02 -1.80 12.98
N GLY A 122 13.10 -0.69 13.71
CA GLY A 122 14.36 -0.14 14.22
C GLY A 122 15.26 0.42 13.11
N VAL A 123 14.67 0.99 12.06
CA VAL A 123 15.37 1.53 10.88
C VAL A 123 15.02 3.00 10.67
N ILE A 124 15.78 3.69 9.82
CA ILE A 124 15.43 5.02 9.32
C ILE A 124 15.31 4.92 7.80
N LEU A 125 14.16 5.32 7.26
CA LEU A 125 13.90 5.28 5.83
C LEU A 125 14.45 6.55 5.16
N ASN A 126 15.02 6.39 3.97
CA ASN A 126 15.34 7.52 3.09
C ASN A 126 14.26 7.70 2.00
N GLY A 127 14.42 8.73 1.15
CA GLY A 127 13.47 9.00 0.07
C GLY A 127 13.30 7.84 -0.91
N ASP A 128 14.37 7.15 -1.26
CA ASP A 128 14.31 6.01 -2.19
C ASP A 128 13.54 4.80 -1.63
N GLN A 129 13.30 4.76 -0.32
CA GLN A 129 12.64 3.66 0.39
C GLN A 129 11.20 3.93 0.77
N SER A 130 10.74 5.17 0.72
CA SER A 130 9.37 5.57 1.06
C SER A 130 8.98 6.82 0.30
N HIS A 131 7.88 6.78 -0.45
CA HIS A 131 7.37 7.94 -1.18
C HIS A 131 7.02 9.11 -0.24
N MET A 132 6.57 8.84 0.99
CA MET A 132 6.34 9.92 1.96
C MET A 132 7.65 10.54 2.46
N ARG A 133 8.71 9.75 2.65
CA ARG A 133 10.03 10.30 2.96
C ARG A 133 10.62 11.07 1.78
N ASP A 134 10.42 10.59 0.56
CA ASP A 134 10.84 11.29 -0.66
C ASP A 134 10.15 12.65 -0.76
N ARG A 135 8.83 12.68 -0.59
CA ARG A 135 8.05 13.92 -0.55
C ARG A 135 8.57 14.88 0.54
N GLN A 136 8.83 14.40 1.75
CA GLN A 136 9.39 15.22 2.83
C GLN A 136 10.78 15.77 2.48
N GLN A 137 11.63 14.97 1.83
CA GLN A 137 12.93 15.42 1.37
C GLN A 137 12.80 16.45 0.25
N PHE A 138 11.81 16.29 -0.63
CA PHE A 138 11.54 17.18 -1.75
C PHE A 138 11.12 18.59 -1.29
N GLU A 139 10.48 18.72 -0.12
CA GLU A 139 10.14 20.02 0.49
C GLU A 139 11.35 20.95 0.71
N ARG A 140 12.59 20.42 0.70
CA ARG A 140 13.80 21.26 0.73
C ARG A 140 13.90 22.22 -0.47
N TYR A 141 13.26 21.87 -1.58
CA TYR A 141 13.24 22.64 -2.83
C TYR A 141 12.06 23.63 -2.90
N ARG A 142 11.31 23.86 -1.82
CA ARG A 142 10.12 24.72 -1.79
C ARG A 142 10.34 26.15 -2.32
N ASN A 143 11.58 26.64 -2.28
CA ASN A 143 11.97 27.98 -2.73
C ASN A 143 12.76 27.97 -4.05
N ASP A 144 12.87 26.83 -4.71
CA ASP A 144 13.59 26.67 -5.97
C ASP A 144 12.62 26.55 -7.15
N TRP A 145 13.07 26.96 -8.34
CA TRP A 145 12.29 26.76 -9.57
C TRP A 145 12.38 25.29 -9.99
N VAL A 146 11.24 24.60 -9.95
CA VAL A 146 11.14 23.18 -10.33
C VAL A 146 10.34 23.07 -11.62
N VAL A 147 10.88 22.37 -12.60
CA VAL A 147 10.15 22.04 -13.84
C VAL A 147 9.07 21.00 -13.53
N ILE A 148 7.81 21.36 -13.79
CA ILE A 148 6.65 20.50 -13.53
C ILE A 148 6.03 19.91 -14.79
N SER A 149 6.32 20.48 -15.96
CA SER A 149 5.83 20.00 -17.25
C SER A 149 6.86 20.28 -18.35
N ALA A 150 6.89 19.41 -19.34
CA ALA A 150 7.67 19.57 -20.56
C ALA A 150 6.80 19.20 -21.76
N LEU A 151 6.81 20.03 -22.79
CA LEU A 151 5.97 19.90 -23.97
C LEU A 151 6.76 20.28 -25.23
N ASN A 152 6.42 19.66 -26.36
CA ASN A 152 7.04 20.03 -27.64
C ASN A 152 6.62 21.46 -27.99
N SER A 153 7.55 22.27 -28.48
CA SER A 153 7.24 23.64 -28.90
C SER A 153 6.46 23.62 -30.21
N ASP A 154 5.30 24.28 -30.22
CA ASP A 154 4.52 24.51 -31.44
C ASP A 154 5.16 25.61 -32.33
N HIS A 155 6.06 26.42 -31.78
CA HIS A 155 6.70 27.55 -32.46
C HIS A 155 8.13 27.25 -32.93
N HIS A 156 8.80 26.29 -32.28
CA HIS A 156 10.18 25.93 -32.58
C HIS A 156 10.27 24.41 -32.84
N PRO A 157 10.28 23.98 -34.11
CA PRO A 157 10.48 22.58 -34.46
C PRO A 157 11.73 22.02 -33.78
N ASP A 158 11.62 20.80 -33.24
CA ASP A 158 12.67 20.07 -32.50
C ASP A 158 13.03 20.63 -31.10
N PHE A 159 12.28 21.60 -30.56
CA PHE A 159 12.47 22.12 -29.21
C PHE A 159 11.43 21.62 -28.21
N VAL A 160 11.82 21.61 -26.93
CA VAL A 160 10.96 21.30 -25.77
C VAL A 160 10.83 22.54 -24.88
N GLU A 161 9.61 23.02 -24.71
CA GLU A 161 9.24 24.04 -23.75
C GLU A 161 9.05 23.40 -22.36
N ARG A 162 9.40 24.15 -21.31
CA ARG A 162 9.33 23.67 -19.92
C ARG A 162 8.57 24.68 -19.07
N ILE A 163 7.60 24.20 -18.31
CA ILE A 163 6.87 25.00 -17.34
C ILE A 163 7.50 24.71 -15.98
N ALA A 164 7.99 25.76 -15.32
CA ALA A 164 8.54 25.69 -13.97
C ALA A 164 7.70 26.52 -13.01
N THR A 165 7.53 26.00 -11.79
CA THR A 165 6.86 26.69 -10.68
C THR A 165 7.79 26.69 -9.47
N LEU A 166 7.65 27.71 -8.62
CA LEU A 166 8.37 27.76 -7.36
C LEU A 166 7.93 26.58 -6.48
N GLY A 167 8.89 25.79 -5.99
CA GLY A 167 8.63 24.60 -5.18
C GLY A 167 7.94 23.44 -5.92
N GLY A 168 7.72 23.55 -7.24
CA GLY A 168 7.06 22.50 -8.03
C GLY A 168 5.57 22.36 -7.78
N VAL A 169 4.91 23.39 -7.23
CA VAL A 169 3.46 23.42 -6.99
C VAL A 169 2.71 23.32 -8.33
N ARG A 170 1.70 22.44 -8.39
CA ARG A 170 0.81 22.26 -9.56
C ARG A 170 -0.60 22.78 -9.22
N GLY A 171 -1.16 23.63 -10.07
CA GLY A 171 -2.47 24.29 -9.88
C GLY A 171 -2.37 25.81 -9.92
N GLU A 172 -3.50 26.53 -9.92
CA GLU A 172 -3.49 27.99 -9.76
C GLU A 172 -2.91 28.34 -8.39
N ALA A 173 -1.82 29.10 -8.40
CA ALA A 173 -1.45 29.91 -7.25
C ALA A 173 -2.59 30.93 -7.07
N GLY A 174 -3.25 30.90 -5.90
CA GLY A 174 -4.24 31.91 -5.55
C GLY A 174 -3.68 33.33 -5.57
#